data_AF-A0A3Q1H9B3-F1
#
_entry.id   AF-A0A3Q1H9B3-F1
#
_cell.length_a   1.000
_cell.length_b   1.000
_cell.length_c   1.000
_cell.angle_alpha   90.00
_cell.angle_beta   90.00
_cell.angle_gamma   90.00
#
_symmetry.space_group_name_H-M   'P 1'
#
loop_
_entity.id
_entity.type
_entity.pdbx_description
1 polymer ?
#
loop_
_entity_poly.entity_id
_entity_poly.type
_entity_poly.pdbx_seq_one_letter_code
_entity_poly.pdbx_strand_id
1 'polypeptide(L)'
;MSRNWAYGHQQRLMSQRQNQEQHRLQEARRVDRERQLQAGLRDEESFERRRYLRQVQQELKERQLESDLLKAEEERTNREKQLEQEERIAKELARISFEKQRDEKMRQYIKENSMELRELESKLKSAYLNKERAAQIAEQEAMRFETLREEADFDRKMKRERERAVTEQQKLEQKRHEELVQYQRELEQQLMEREHKRQEAYEEFLKEKLMVDEIVRKIYEEDQMERQLKLEKVKATQQHIEEFKRQQAEWRRMEQEKMEAENRRIMEFANRQQQMEESRMAKIREREEAKENLHKLLSKKIEEERRQREEMERVREELRFEEEEEAKRQQEIEEMERKIRQRLMMQQTHQEQLAFKEMQKRAEKEEEEAFRKMMMAKFAEDDRIEQMNSQKRRMKQLEHKREVEKLIEDRRRQREADMELEAKERAAEQEREALRRQIIEEERQRLLKRHATKLLGYLPKGLLREDDLEHFDEDFRKNFKARQADIFSEDGWEGGDST
;
A
#
# COMPACT_ATOMS: atom_id res chain seq x y z
N MET A 1 -121.26 -39.49 -132.56
CA MET A 1 -120.07 -39.59 -131.68
C MET A 1 -119.23 -40.78 -132.12
N SER A 2 -118.20 -40.56 -132.93
CA SER A 2 -117.15 -41.56 -133.17
C SER A 2 -115.93 -40.84 -133.76
N ARG A 3 -114.97 -40.53 -132.89
CA ARG A 3 -113.59 -40.08 -133.15
C ARG A 3 -112.96 -39.90 -131.77
N ASN A 4 -112.01 -40.75 -131.32
CA ASN A 4 -110.95 -40.37 -130.35
C ASN A 4 -109.86 -41.41 -129.91
N TRP A 5 -109.69 -42.61 -130.48
CA TRP A 5 -108.73 -43.59 -129.91
C TRP A 5 -107.23 -43.40 -130.21
N ALA A 6 -106.83 -42.58 -131.19
CA ALA A 6 -105.48 -42.69 -131.77
C ALA A 6 -104.33 -41.99 -131.01
N TYR A 7 -104.61 -41.03 -130.13
CA TYR A 7 -103.54 -40.17 -129.59
C TYR A 7 -102.66 -40.84 -128.50
N GLY A 8 -103.04 -42.00 -127.97
CA GLY A 8 -102.38 -42.60 -126.79
C GLY A 8 -101.12 -43.45 -127.03
N HIS A 9 -100.76 -43.83 -128.27
CA HIS A 9 -99.68 -44.81 -128.50
C HIS A 9 -98.28 -44.18 -128.63
N GLN A 10 -98.17 -43.03 -129.31
CA GLN A 10 -96.85 -42.46 -129.61
C GLN A 10 -96.16 -41.85 -128.38
N GLN A 11 -96.93 -41.34 -127.42
CA GLN A 11 -96.41 -40.86 -126.14
C GLN A 11 -95.69 -41.95 -125.32
N ARG A 12 -95.85 -43.25 -125.63
CA ARG A 12 -95.29 -44.35 -124.82
C ARG A 12 -93.79 -44.59 -125.02
N LEU A 13 -93.27 -44.50 -126.25
CA LEU A 13 -91.89 -44.89 -126.57
C LEU A 13 -90.85 -43.85 -126.16
N MET A 14 -91.12 -42.56 -126.38
CA MET A 14 -90.22 -41.47 -125.95
C MET A 14 -90.08 -41.44 -124.42
N SER A 15 -91.16 -41.80 -123.71
CA SER A 15 -91.13 -42.00 -122.27
C SER A 15 -90.15 -43.12 -121.87
N GLN A 16 -90.07 -44.22 -122.62
CA GLN A 16 -89.25 -45.38 -122.25
C GLN A 16 -87.73 -45.13 -122.31
N ARG A 17 -87.24 -44.32 -123.26
CA ARG A 17 -85.80 -43.97 -123.35
C ARG A 17 -85.38 -42.93 -122.31
N GLN A 18 -86.19 -41.89 -122.11
CA GLN A 18 -85.96 -40.93 -121.02
C GLN A 18 -85.94 -41.65 -119.67
N ASN A 19 -86.74 -42.72 -119.50
CA ASN A 19 -86.70 -43.53 -118.29
C ASN A 19 -85.35 -44.25 -118.07
N GLN A 20 -84.63 -44.70 -119.11
CA GLN A 20 -83.36 -45.43 -118.93
C GLN A 20 -82.17 -44.55 -118.55
N GLU A 21 -82.01 -43.37 -119.16
CA GLU A 21 -80.96 -42.43 -118.75
C GLU A 21 -81.24 -41.84 -117.37
N GLN A 22 -82.52 -41.59 -117.07
CA GLN A 22 -82.93 -41.28 -115.71
C GLN A 22 -82.53 -42.40 -114.75
N HIS A 23 -82.62 -43.68 -115.13
CA HIS A 23 -82.21 -44.81 -114.29
C HIS A 23 -80.70 -44.83 -113.99
N ARG A 24 -79.83 -44.56 -114.97
CA ARG A 24 -78.36 -44.56 -114.74
C ARG A 24 -77.91 -43.37 -113.90
N LEU A 25 -78.44 -42.18 -114.15
CA LEU A 25 -78.20 -41.01 -113.30
C LEU A 25 -78.73 -41.25 -111.87
N GLN A 26 -79.83 -42.00 -111.74
CA GLN A 26 -80.32 -42.45 -110.45
C GLN A 26 -79.36 -43.45 -109.77
N GLU A 27 -78.76 -44.40 -110.49
CA GLU A 27 -77.79 -45.35 -109.94
C GLU A 27 -76.46 -44.68 -109.51
N ALA A 28 -75.87 -43.79 -110.32
CA ALA A 28 -74.67 -43.07 -109.91
C ALA A 28 -74.92 -42.18 -108.69
N ARG A 29 -76.06 -41.47 -108.66
CA ARG A 29 -76.51 -40.73 -107.47
C ARG A 29 -76.76 -41.65 -106.28
N ARG A 30 -77.13 -42.91 -106.49
CA ARG A 30 -77.29 -43.91 -105.43
C ARG A 30 -75.93 -44.32 -104.85
N VAL A 31 -74.93 -44.61 -105.68
CA VAL A 31 -73.60 -45.01 -105.21
C VAL A 31 -72.87 -43.86 -104.52
N ASP A 32 -72.94 -42.64 -105.04
CA ASP A 32 -72.36 -41.47 -104.35
C ASP A 32 -73.06 -41.19 -103.01
N ARG A 33 -74.38 -41.40 -102.94
CA ARG A 33 -75.12 -41.39 -101.66
C ARG A 33 -74.61 -42.49 -100.74
N GLU A 34 -74.46 -43.73 -101.20
CA GLU A 34 -73.95 -44.83 -100.38
C GLU A 34 -72.53 -44.56 -99.85
N ARG A 35 -71.65 -43.93 -100.65
CA ARG A 35 -70.29 -43.58 -100.23
C ARG A 35 -70.26 -42.42 -99.23
N GLN A 36 -71.09 -41.40 -99.43
CA GLN A 36 -71.28 -40.31 -98.46
C GLN A 36 -71.88 -40.83 -97.15
N LEU A 37 -72.81 -41.79 -97.23
CA LEU A 37 -73.36 -42.47 -96.05
C LEU A 37 -72.29 -43.27 -95.32
N GLN A 38 -71.42 -44.02 -96.02
CA GLN A 38 -70.32 -44.75 -95.36
C GLN A 38 -69.28 -43.83 -94.71
N ALA A 39 -68.93 -42.70 -95.34
CA ALA A 39 -68.03 -41.72 -94.74
C ALA A 39 -68.69 -41.05 -93.52
N GLY A 40 -69.96 -40.69 -93.64
CA GLY A 40 -70.79 -40.20 -92.54
C GLY A 40 -70.82 -41.16 -91.36
N LEU A 41 -71.03 -42.47 -91.60
CA LEU A 41 -71.03 -43.50 -90.56
C LEU A 41 -69.68 -43.62 -89.83
N ARG A 42 -68.54 -43.50 -90.53
CA ARG A 42 -67.21 -43.53 -89.89
C ARG A 42 -66.89 -42.27 -89.10
N ASP A 43 -67.33 -41.12 -89.59
CA ASP A 43 -67.21 -39.86 -88.87
C ASP A 43 -68.17 -39.81 -87.67
N GLU A 44 -69.36 -40.42 -87.78
CA GLU A 44 -70.29 -40.66 -86.69
C GLU A 44 -69.67 -41.59 -85.63
N GLU A 45 -69.12 -42.74 -86.01
CA GLU A 45 -68.40 -43.62 -85.06
C GLU A 45 -67.21 -42.90 -84.39
N SER A 46 -66.48 -42.08 -85.12
CA SER A 46 -65.36 -41.28 -84.58
C SER A 46 -65.83 -40.11 -83.72
N PHE A 47 -66.99 -39.54 -84.02
CA PHE A 47 -67.65 -38.50 -83.23
C PHE A 47 -68.22 -39.09 -81.94
N GLU A 48 -68.86 -40.25 -82.01
CA GLU A 48 -69.35 -41.01 -80.85
C GLU A 48 -68.20 -41.44 -79.94
N ARG A 49 -67.08 -41.94 -80.50
CA ARG A 49 -65.87 -42.25 -79.71
C ARG A 49 -65.29 -41.00 -79.04
N ARG A 50 -65.21 -39.86 -79.74
CA ARG A 50 -64.74 -38.59 -79.14
C ARG A 50 -65.71 -38.04 -78.09
N ARG A 51 -67.01 -38.22 -78.28
CA ARG A 51 -68.05 -37.88 -77.31
C ARG A 51 -67.95 -38.75 -76.07
N TYR A 52 -67.81 -40.06 -76.24
CA TYR A 52 -67.60 -41.01 -75.16
C TYR A 52 -66.30 -40.71 -74.39
N LEU A 53 -65.19 -40.48 -75.07
CA LEU A 53 -63.93 -40.09 -74.41
C LEU A 53 -64.05 -38.76 -73.66
N ARG A 54 -64.81 -37.79 -74.20
CA ARG A 54 -65.08 -36.53 -73.51
C ARG A 54 -65.93 -36.73 -72.25
N GLN A 55 -66.95 -37.60 -72.32
CA GLN A 55 -67.76 -37.99 -71.17
C GLN A 55 -66.92 -38.69 -70.11
N VAL A 56 -66.12 -39.69 -70.48
CA VAL A 56 -65.21 -40.38 -69.55
C VAL A 56 -64.21 -39.40 -68.93
N GLN A 57 -63.67 -38.45 -69.71
CA GLN A 57 -62.79 -37.41 -69.18
C GLN A 57 -63.52 -36.44 -68.23
N GLN A 58 -64.78 -36.12 -68.50
CA GLN A 58 -65.61 -35.31 -67.59
C GLN A 58 -65.88 -36.07 -66.30
N GLU A 59 -66.31 -37.33 -66.37
CA GLU A 59 -66.53 -38.18 -65.20
C GLU A 59 -65.26 -38.37 -64.37
N LEU A 60 -64.09 -38.53 -65.01
CA LEU A 60 -62.81 -38.61 -64.30
C LEU A 60 -62.46 -37.31 -63.60
N LYS A 61 -62.71 -36.16 -64.23
CA LYS A 61 -62.52 -34.84 -63.61
C LYS A 61 -63.48 -34.61 -62.47
N GLU A 62 -64.75 -34.99 -62.63
CA GLU A 62 -65.77 -34.92 -61.58
C GLU A 62 -65.36 -35.77 -60.39
N ARG A 63 -64.93 -37.02 -60.61
CA ARG A 63 -64.40 -37.89 -59.53
C ARG A 63 -63.15 -37.33 -58.87
N GLN A 64 -62.25 -36.70 -59.62
CA GLN A 64 -61.08 -36.03 -59.06
C GLN A 64 -61.49 -34.85 -58.19
N LEU A 65 -62.40 -34.00 -58.68
CA LEU A 65 -62.95 -32.88 -57.91
C LEU A 65 -63.68 -33.35 -56.66
N GLU A 66 -64.51 -34.39 -56.74
CA GLU A 66 -65.20 -35.00 -55.60
C GLU A 66 -64.18 -35.54 -54.57
N SER A 67 -63.16 -36.27 -55.01
CA SER A 67 -62.07 -36.74 -54.15
C SER A 67 -61.33 -35.56 -53.48
N ASP A 68 -61.04 -34.50 -54.22
CA ASP A 68 -60.32 -33.34 -53.69
C ASP A 68 -61.19 -32.53 -52.73
N LEU A 69 -62.50 -32.43 -52.99
CA LEU A 69 -63.47 -31.83 -52.06
C LEU A 69 -63.58 -32.65 -50.77
N LEU A 70 -63.69 -33.97 -50.87
CA LEU A 70 -63.72 -34.86 -49.70
C LEU A 70 -62.43 -34.75 -48.88
N LYS A 71 -61.26 -34.75 -49.53
CA LYS A 71 -59.98 -34.51 -48.84
C LYS A 71 -59.91 -33.13 -48.19
N ALA A 72 -60.43 -32.09 -48.84
CA ALA A 72 -60.46 -30.75 -48.27
C ALA A 72 -61.40 -30.66 -47.05
N GLU A 73 -62.54 -31.36 -47.07
CA GLU A 73 -63.43 -31.47 -45.92
C GLU A 73 -62.80 -32.29 -44.78
N GLU A 74 -62.14 -33.40 -45.08
CA GLU A 74 -61.38 -34.19 -44.11
C GLU A 74 -60.24 -33.36 -43.50
N GLU A 75 -59.50 -32.58 -44.30
CA GLU A 75 -58.48 -31.68 -43.79
C GLU A 75 -59.06 -30.57 -42.90
N ARG A 76 -60.21 -29.98 -43.28
CA ARG A 76 -60.90 -28.98 -42.45
C ARG A 76 -61.31 -29.56 -41.12
N THR A 77 -61.99 -30.70 -41.13
CA THR A 77 -62.44 -31.36 -39.90
C THR A 77 -61.26 -31.84 -39.03
N ASN A 78 -60.15 -32.28 -39.64
CA ASN A 78 -58.94 -32.62 -38.90
C ASN A 78 -58.27 -31.39 -38.29
N ARG A 79 -58.21 -30.26 -39.00
CA ARG A 79 -57.70 -28.98 -38.47
C ARG A 79 -58.59 -28.46 -37.34
N GLU A 80 -59.91 -28.54 -37.47
CA GLU A 80 -60.85 -28.17 -36.40
C GLU A 80 -60.63 -29.04 -35.15
N LYS A 81 -60.50 -30.37 -35.30
CA LYS A 81 -60.17 -31.27 -34.18
C LYS A 81 -58.81 -30.96 -33.55
N GLN A 82 -57.80 -30.59 -34.35
CA GLN A 82 -56.49 -30.18 -33.85
C GLN A 82 -56.60 -28.87 -33.04
N LEU A 83 -57.28 -27.86 -33.56
CA LEU A 83 -57.51 -26.59 -32.85
C LEU A 83 -58.29 -26.80 -31.56
N GLU A 84 -59.32 -27.65 -31.54
CA GLU A 84 -60.04 -27.99 -30.31
C GLU A 84 -59.14 -28.68 -29.27
N GLN A 85 -58.26 -29.58 -29.71
CA GLN A 85 -57.29 -30.23 -28.82
C GLN A 85 -56.27 -29.21 -28.28
N GLU A 86 -55.73 -28.36 -29.15
CA GLU A 86 -54.82 -27.28 -28.78
C GLU A 86 -55.47 -26.30 -27.80
N GLU A 87 -56.73 -25.91 -28.01
CA GLU A 87 -57.47 -25.06 -27.09
C GLU A 87 -57.69 -25.72 -25.73
N ARG A 88 -58.03 -27.02 -25.70
CA ARG A 88 -58.17 -27.77 -24.45
C ARG A 88 -56.84 -27.83 -23.71
N ILE A 89 -55.76 -28.15 -24.42
CA ILE A 89 -54.40 -28.17 -23.85
C ILE A 89 -54.02 -26.77 -23.35
N ALA A 90 -54.29 -25.71 -24.11
CA ALA A 90 -54.01 -24.33 -23.73
C ALA A 90 -54.80 -23.91 -22.48
N LYS A 91 -56.08 -24.30 -22.37
CA LYS A 91 -56.91 -24.04 -21.18
C LYS A 91 -56.38 -24.78 -19.95
N GLU A 92 -56.00 -26.05 -20.09
CA GLU A 92 -55.40 -26.82 -18.99
C GLU A 92 -54.03 -26.28 -18.59
N LEU A 93 -53.18 -25.91 -19.56
CA LEU A 93 -51.90 -25.25 -19.29
C LEU A 93 -52.09 -23.89 -18.60
N ALA A 94 -53.09 -23.11 -19.02
CA ALA A 94 -53.44 -21.84 -18.37
C ALA A 94 -53.91 -22.07 -16.94
N ARG A 95 -54.75 -23.09 -16.70
CA ARG A 95 -55.18 -23.47 -15.36
C ARG A 95 -54.01 -23.90 -14.47
N ILE A 96 -53.16 -24.79 -14.95
CA ILE A 96 -51.96 -25.24 -14.23
C ILE A 96 -51.02 -24.06 -13.93
N SER A 97 -50.82 -23.15 -14.88
CA SER A 97 -49.98 -21.97 -14.66
C SER A 97 -50.58 -21.00 -13.65
N PHE A 98 -51.91 -20.79 -13.67
CA PHE A 98 -52.61 -19.98 -12.67
C PHE A 98 -52.53 -20.59 -11.27
N GLU A 99 -52.75 -21.91 -11.14
CA GLU A 99 -52.61 -22.63 -9.87
C GLU A 99 -51.18 -22.51 -9.33
N LYS A 100 -50.16 -22.70 -10.18
CA LYS A 100 -48.75 -22.48 -9.79
C LYS A 100 -48.48 -21.05 -9.33
N GLN A 101 -48.98 -20.04 -10.05
CA GLN A 101 -48.80 -18.63 -9.67
C GLN A 101 -49.50 -18.30 -8.34
N ARG A 102 -50.69 -18.87 -8.11
CA ARG A 102 -51.41 -18.72 -6.85
C ARG A 102 -50.62 -19.35 -5.70
N ASP A 103 -50.10 -20.55 -5.90
CA ASP A 103 -49.28 -21.26 -4.90
C ASP A 103 -47.96 -20.53 -4.63
N GLU A 104 -47.30 -19.99 -5.66
CA GLU A 104 -46.09 -19.17 -5.51
C GLU A 104 -46.37 -17.89 -4.73
N LYS A 105 -47.44 -17.16 -5.05
CA LYS A 105 -47.84 -15.97 -4.30
C LYS A 105 -48.22 -16.30 -2.85
N MET A 106 -48.90 -17.41 -2.62
CA MET A 106 -49.21 -17.90 -1.27
C MET A 106 -47.92 -18.22 -0.50
N ARG A 107 -46.97 -18.93 -1.12
CA ARG A 107 -45.65 -19.22 -0.53
C ARG A 107 -44.84 -17.95 -0.27
N GLN A 108 -44.88 -16.97 -1.18
CA GLN A 108 -44.25 -15.65 -0.98
C GLN A 108 -44.84 -14.93 0.24
N TYR A 109 -46.17 -14.87 0.33
CA TYR A 109 -46.86 -14.30 1.48
C TYR A 109 -46.46 -14.99 2.79
N ILE A 110 -46.34 -16.33 2.79
CA ILE A 110 -45.89 -17.09 3.96
C ILE A 110 -44.42 -16.80 4.28
N LYS A 111 -43.53 -16.69 3.29
CA LYS A 111 -42.11 -16.32 3.50
C LYS A 111 -41.96 -14.96 4.14
N GLU A 112 -42.67 -13.97 3.62
CA GLU A 112 -42.58 -12.60 4.12
C GLU A 112 -43.15 -12.48 5.54
N ASN A 113 -44.23 -13.20 5.86
CA ASN A 113 -44.92 -13.11 7.15
C ASN A 113 -44.49 -14.14 8.21
N SER A 114 -43.65 -15.12 7.86
CA SER A 114 -43.15 -16.08 8.85
C SER A 114 -41.83 -15.59 9.46
N MET A 115 -41.80 -15.54 10.79
CA MET A 115 -40.62 -15.14 11.55
C MET A 115 -39.49 -16.16 11.38
N GLU A 116 -39.81 -17.45 11.41
CA GLU A 116 -38.84 -18.56 11.31
C GLU A 116 -38.05 -18.53 9.99
N LEU A 117 -38.72 -18.31 8.85
CA LEU A 117 -38.05 -18.24 7.54
C LEU A 117 -37.20 -16.98 7.44
N ARG A 118 -37.65 -15.86 8.00
CA ARG A 118 -36.89 -14.60 8.01
C ARG A 118 -35.61 -14.72 8.86
N GLU A 119 -35.70 -15.37 10.02
CA GLU A 119 -34.54 -15.66 10.86
C GLU A 119 -33.56 -16.60 10.18
N LEU A 120 -34.08 -17.65 9.53
CA LEU A 120 -33.26 -18.58 8.75
C LEU A 120 -32.55 -17.85 7.60
N GLU A 121 -33.25 -17.00 6.85
CA GLU A 121 -32.64 -16.17 5.80
C GLU A 121 -31.59 -15.22 6.36
N SER A 122 -31.83 -14.58 7.51
CA SER A 122 -30.85 -13.71 8.16
C SER A 122 -29.59 -14.48 8.56
N LYS A 123 -29.75 -15.66 9.17
CA LYS A 123 -28.63 -16.55 9.51
C LYS A 123 -27.88 -17.01 8.25
N LEU A 124 -28.58 -17.37 7.17
CA LEU A 124 -27.95 -17.72 5.89
C LEU A 124 -27.21 -16.52 5.27
N LYS A 125 -27.75 -15.31 5.33
CA LYS A 125 -27.06 -14.09 4.89
C LYS A 125 -25.80 -13.84 5.71
N SER A 126 -25.86 -14.00 7.03
CA SER A 126 -24.68 -13.88 7.89
C SER A 126 -23.60 -14.91 7.55
N ALA A 127 -24.00 -16.13 7.17
CA ALA A 127 -23.09 -17.18 6.72
C ALA A 127 -22.39 -16.83 5.41
N TYR A 128 -23.10 -16.22 4.45
CA TYR A 128 -22.49 -15.70 3.23
C TYR A 128 -21.49 -14.59 3.54
N LEU A 129 -21.84 -13.64 4.42
CA LEU A 129 -20.92 -12.58 4.85
C LEU A 129 -19.67 -13.16 5.52
N ASN A 130 -19.82 -14.20 6.35
CA ASN A 130 -18.68 -14.88 6.98
C ASN A 130 -17.81 -15.61 5.95
N LYS A 131 -18.42 -16.26 4.94
CA LYS A 131 -17.69 -16.88 3.84
C LYS A 131 -16.92 -15.84 3.02
N GLU A 132 -17.53 -14.71 2.71
CA GLU A 132 -16.89 -13.60 2.00
C GLU A 132 -15.76 -12.99 2.82
N ARG A 133 -15.98 -12.77 4.12
CA ARG A 133 -14.93 -12.30 5.04
C ARG A 133 -13.74 -13.27 5.08
N ALA A 134 -13.99 -14.57 5.13
CA ALA A 134 -12.91 -15.57 5.10
C ALA A 134 -12.15 -15.56 3.76
N ALA A 135 -12.85 -15.37 2.64
CA ALA A 135 -12.20 -15.19 1.34
C ALA A 135 -11.35 -13.92 1.29
N GLN A 136 -11.84 -12.81 1.86
CA GLN A 136 -11.08 -11.55 1.96
C GLN A 136 -9.84 -11.69 2.85
N ILE A 137 -9.93 -12.40 3.97
CA ILE A 137 -8.78 -12.68 4.84
C ILE A 137 -7.73 -13.50 4.07
N ALA A 138 -8.16 -14.57 3.39
CA ALA A 138 -7.26 -15.38 2.58
C ALA A 138 -6.61 -14.57 1.43
N GLU A 139 -7.36 -13.67 0.80
CA GLU A 139 -6.83 -12.75 -0.23
C GLU A 139 -5.82 -11.77 0.37
N GLN A 140 -6.13 -11.16 1.52
CA GLN A 140 -5.19 -10.28 2.23
C GLN A 140 -3.93 -11.02 2.65
N GLU A 141 -4.03 -12.25 3.14
CA GLU A 141 -2.88 -13.08 3.45
C GLU A 141 -2.05 -13.39 2.21
N ALA A 142 -2.68 -13.75 1.09
CA ALA A 142 -1.98 -13.95 -0.18
C ALA A 142 -1.24 -12.68 -0.64
N MET A 143 -1.89 -11.51 -0.58
CA MET A 143 -1.26 -10.22 -0.88
C MET A 143 -0.10 -9.90 0.07
N ARG A 144 -0.22 -10.22 1.36
CA ARG A 144 0.88 -10.08 2.34
C ARG A 144 2.06 -10.99 2.00
N PHE A 145 1.81 -12.23 1.57
CA PHE A 145 2.88 -13.13 1.13
C PHE A 145 3.55 -12.64 -0.16
N GLU A 146 2.79 -12.07 -1.11
CA GLU A 146 3.33 -11.48 -2.33
C GLU A 146 4.21 -10.26 -2.03
N THR A 147 3.72 -9.32 -1.22
CA THR A 147 4.50 -8.14 -0.81
C THR A 147 5.78 -8.53 -0.06
N LEU A 148 5.72 -9.49 0.87
CA LEU A 148 6.91 -10.01 1.55
C LEU A 148 7.92 -10.61 0.55
N ARG A 149 7.44 -11.30 -0.48
CA ARG A 149 8.28 -11.86 -1.54
C ARG A 149 8.94 -10.76 -2.38
N GLU A 150 8.19 -9.71 -2.73
CA GLU A 150 8.72 -8.55 -3.45
C GLU A 150 9.76 -7.80 -2.64
N GLU A 151 9.51 -7.56 -1.35
CA GLU A 151 10.47 -6.95 -0.41
C GLU A 151 11.75 -7.78 -0.31
N ALA A 152 11.63 -9.10 -0.18
CA ALA A 152 12.79 -10.00 -0.14
C ALA A 152 13.60 -9.96 -1.44
N ASP A 153 12.95 -9.86 -2.60
CA ASP A 153 13.62 -9.71 -3.89
C ASP A 153 14.25 -8.32 -4.07
N PHE A 154 13.63 -7.26 -3.54
CA PHE A 154 14.20 -5.92 -3.48
C PHE A 154 15.46 -5.90 -2.60
N ASP A 155 15.40 -6.47 -1.40
CA ASP A 155 16.53 -6.58 -0.48
C ASP A 155 17.70 -7.34 -1.11
N ARG A 156 17.42 -8.42 -1.85
CA ARG A 156 18.45 -9.15 -2.61
C ARG A 156 19.11 -8.28 -3.67
N LYS A 157 18.35 -7.45 -4.40
CA LYS A 157 18.90 -6.50 -5.38
C LYS A 157 19.75 -5.44 -4.70
N MET A 158 19.26 -4.83 -3.63
CA MET A 158 19.98 -3.82 -2.85
C MET A 158 21.29 -4.37 -2.27
N LYS A 159 21.29 -5.61 -1.75
CA LYS A 159 22.51 -6.27 -1.28
C LYS A 159 23.53 -6.45 -2.41
N ARG A 160 23.10 -6.92 -3.58
CA ARG A 160 23.97 -7.05 -4.77
C ARG A 160 24.56 -5.70 -5.21
N GLU A 161 23.79 -4.63 -5.17
CA GLU A 161 24.28 -3.29 -5.50
C GLU A 161 25.29 -2.77 -4.47
N ARG A 162 25.03 -2.99 -3.17
CA ARG A 162 25.98 -2.67 -2.10
C ARG A 162 27.28 -3.45 -2.26
N GLU A 163 27.20 -4.75 -2.54
CA GLU A 163 28.38 -5.58 -2.80
C GLU A 163 29.19 -5.05 -4.00
N ARG A 164 28.51 -4.68 -5.10
CA ARG A 164 29.18 -4.04 -6.25
C ARG A 164 29.88 -2.74 -5.85
N ALA A 165 29.20 -1.85 -5.12
CA ALA A 165 29.78 -0.60 -4.65
C ALA A 165 31.01 -0.84 -3.75
N VAL A 166 30.96 -1.82 -2.84
CA VAL A 166 32.10 -2.21 -2.01
C VAL A 166 33.26 -2.72 -2.87
N THR A 167 33.00 -3.58 -3.86
CA THR A 167 34.08 -4.06 -4.75
C THR A 167 34.70 -2.93 -5.57
N GLU A 168 33.93 -1.92 -5.98
CA GLU A 168 34.45 -0.74 -6.68
C GLU A 168 35.30 0.14 -5.77
N GLN A 169 34.85 0.36 -4.52
CA GLN A 169 35.64 1.08 -3.52
C GLN A 169 36.97 0.38 -3.24
N GLN A 170 36.96 -0.94 -3.06
CA GLN A 170 38.18 -1.73 -2.88
C GLN A 170 39.15 -1.59 -4.06
N LYS A 171 38.64 -1.58 -5.29
CA LYS A 171 39.48 -1.35 -6.48
C LYS A 171 40.09 0.05 -6.50
N LEU A 172 39.33 1.07 -6.09
CA LEU A 172 39.85 2.44 -6.01
C LEU A 172 40.92 2.57 -4.91
N GLU A 173 40.72 1.93 -3.77
CA GLU A 173 41.71 1.87 -2.69
C GLU A 173 42.99 1.14 -3.14
N GLN A 174 42.85 0.02 -3.85
CA GLN A 174 43.99 -0.70 -4.44
C GLN A 174 44.77 0.18 -5.41
N LYS A 175 44.09 0.90 -6.31
CA LYS A 175 44.77 1.84 -7.23
C LYS A 175 45.51 2.95 -6.48
N ARG A 176 44.89 3.56 -5.46
CA ARG A 176 45.56 4.55 -4.60
C ARG A 176 46.77 3.96 -3.89
N HIS A 177 46.67 2.73 -3.43
CA HIS A 177 47.79 2.04 -2.80
C HIS A 177 48.93 1.77 -3.79
N GLU A 178 48.61 1.32 -5.01
CA GLU A 178 49.59 1.14 -6.10
C GLU A 178 50.29 2.46 -6.44
N GLU A 179 49.55 3.57 -6.57
CA GLU A 179 50.09 4.91 -6.80
C GLU A 179 51.01 5.35 -5.65
N LEU A 180 50.62 5.12 -4.40
CA LEU A 180 51.46 5.43 -3.22
C LEU A 180 52.76 4.61 -3.22
N VAL A 181 52.69 3.33 -3.57
CA VAL A 181 53.88 2.47 -3.66
C VAL A 181 54.80 2.91 -4.80
N GLN A 182 54.25 3.32 -5.94
CA GLN A 182 55.04 3.90 -7.04
C GLN A 182 55.73 5.19 -6.61
N TYR A 183 55.00 6.09 -5.95
CA TYR A 183 55.55 7.34 -5.42
C TYR A 183 56.64 7.09 -4.36
N GLN A 184 56.46 6.11 -3.48
CA GLN A 184 57.49 5.70 -2.52
C GLN A 184 58.77 5.20 -3.21
N ARG A 185 58.64 4.36 -4.25
CA ARG A 185 59.78 3.89 -5.04
C ARG A 185 60.52 5.04 -5.73
N GLU A 186 59.79 6.03 -6.26
CA GLU A 186 60.40 7.22 -6.87
C GLU A 186 61.16 8.05 -5.83
N LEU A 187 60.61 8.22 -4.62
CA LEU A 187 61.30 8.90 -3.52
C LEU A 187 62.56 8.15 -3.09
N GLU A 188 62.49 6.82 -2.97
CA GLU A 188 63.66 5.98 -2.66
C GLU A 188 64.75 6.14 -3.72
N GLN A 189 64.38 6.16 -5.01
CA GLN A 189 65.33 6.42 -6.11
C GLN A 189 65.97 7.81 -5.99
N GLN A 190 65.20 8.85 -5.68
CA GLN A 190 65.74 10.19 -5.45
C GLN A 190 66.70 10.26 -4.27
N LEU A 191 66.44 9.50 -3.19
CA LEU A 191 67.36 9.40 -2.05
C LEU A 191 68.65 8.68 -2.45
N MET A 192 68.56 7.56 -3.18
CA MET A 192 69.71 6.83 -3.69
C MET A 192 70.56 7.70 -4.63
N GLU A 193 69.94 8.48 -5.53
CA GLU A 193 70.65 9.42 -6.40
C GLU A 193 71.35 10.52 -5.60
N ARG A 194 70.73 11.04 -4.54
CA ARG A 194 71.36 12.03 -3.64
C ARG A 194 72.54 11.43 -2.89
N GLU A 195 72.44 10.19 -2.45
CA GLU A 195 73.55 9.48 -1.80
C GLU A 195 74.69 9.22 -2.79
N HIS A 196 74.39 8.82 -4.02
CA HIS A 196 75.39 8.63 -5.07
C HIS A 196 76.14 9.94 -5.37
N LYS A 197 75.41 11.05 -5.52
CA LYS A 197 76.02 12.38 -5.71
C LYS A 197 76.89 12.81 -4.52
N ARG A 198 76.52 12.43 -3.30
CA ARG A 198 77.36 12.68 -2.11
C ARG A 198 78.64 11.85 -2.15
N GLN A 199 78.57 10.60 -2.62
CA GLN A 199 79.76 9.75 -2.79
C GLN A 199 80.69 10.31 -3.88
N GLU A 200 80.15 10.70 -5.03
CA GLU A 200 80.92 11.35 -6.11
C GLU A 200 81.62 12.62 -5.63
N ALA A 201 80.89 13.51 -4.94
CA ALA A 201 81.46 14.73 -4.37
C ALA A 201 82.55 14.44 -3.31
N TYR A 202 82.39 13.36 -2.54
CA TYR A 202 83.41 12.93 -1.58
C TYR A 202 84.66 12.38 -2.27
N GLU A 203 84.51 11.63 -3.36
CA GLU A 203 85.65 11.17 -4.17
C GLU A 203 86.38 12.34 -4.84
N GLU A 204 85.66 13.33 -5.34
CA GLU A 204 86.24 14.58 -5.88
C GLU A 204 87.00 15.34 -4.80
N PHE A 205 86.41 15.50 -3.61
CA PHE A 205 87.08 16.12 -2.47
C PHE A 205 88.38 15.40 -2.09
N LEU A 206 88.41 14.06 -2.11
CA LEU A 206 89.62 13.29 -1.84
C LEU A 206 90.70 13.53 -2.90
N LYS A 207 90.33 13.62 -4.19
CA LYS A 207 91.26 13.96 -5.27
C LYS A 207 91.81 15.38 -5.11
N GLU A 208 90.95 16.35 -4.79
CA GLU A 208 91.38 17.72 -4.51
C GLU A 208 92.30 17.81 -3.30
N LYS A 209 91.99 17.08 -2.21
CA LYS A 209 92.83 17.02 -1.02
C LYS A 209 94.24 16.49 -1.36
N LEU A 210 94.33 15.40 -2.13
CA LEU A 210 95.61 14.85 -2.57
C LEU A 210 96.40 15.88 -3.41
N MET A 211 95.73 16.59 -4.32
CA MET A 211 96.36 17.67 -5.10
C MET A 211 96.84 18.83 -4.22
N VAL A 212 96.05 19.23 -3.23
CA VAL A 212 96.43 20.27 -2.25
C VAL A 212 97.63 19.82 -1.43
N ASP A 213 97.64 18.56 -0.95
CA ASP A 213 98.76 18.00 -0.20
C ASP A 213 100.06 17.98 -1.05
N GLU A 214 99.96 17.70 -2.36
CA GLU A 214 101.09 17.80 -3.29
C GLU A 214 101.59 19.25 -3.47
N ILE A 215 100.68 20.23 -3.54
CA ILE A 215 101.04 21.66 -3.62
C ILE A 215 101.73 22.11 -2.32
N VAL A 216 101.17 21.75 -1.16
CA VAL A 216 101.77 22.07 0.15
C VAL A 216 103.16 21.45 0.27
N ARG A 217 103.35 20.22 -0.20
CA ARG A 217 104.66 19.58 -0.24
C ARG A 217 105.65 20.36 -1.12
N LYS A 218 105.24 20.79 -2.32
CA LYS A 218 106.07 21.64 -3.20
C LYS A 218 106.43 22.98 -2.54
N ILE A 219 105.49 23.63 -1.86
CA ILE A 219 105.75 24.87 -1.10
C ILE A 219 106.79 24.61 0.00
N TYR A 220 106.68 23.51 0.74
CA TYR A 220 107.67 23.15 1.77
C TYR A 220 109.06 22.90 1.17
N GLU A 221 109.14 22.24 0.02
CA GLU A 221 110.40 22.01 -0.70
C GLU A 221 111.01 23.34 -1.20
N GLU A 222 110.20 24.23 -1.76
CA GLU A 222 110.61 25.58 -2.19
C GLU A 222 111.06 26.46 -1.01
N ASP A 223 110.33 26.47 0.11
CA ASP A 223 110.69 27.21 1.32
C ASP A 223 112.01 26.73 1.93
N GLN A 224 112.29 25.42 1.88
CA GLN A 224 113.56 24.86 2.34
C GLN A 224 114.72 25.34 1.45
N MET A 225 114.54 25.35 0.13
CA MET A 225 115.53 25.87 -0.81
C MET A 225 115.76 27.38 -0.62
N GLU A 226 114.70 28.16 -0.39
CA GLU A 226 114.81 29.60 -0.14
C GLU A 226 115.54 29.90 1.18
N ARG A 227 115.30 29.11 2.23
CA ARG A 227 116.04 29.20 3.51
C ARG A 227 117.54 28.91 3.33
N GLN A 228 117.89 27.91 2.53
CA GLN A 228 119.28 27.60 2.22
C GLN A 228 119.96 28.77 1.49
N LEU A 229 119.32 29.34 0.47
CA LEU A 229 119.82 30.51 -0.26
C LEU A 229 119.95 31.76 0.63
N LYS A 230 119.03 31.97 1.58
CA LYS A 230 119.13 33.07 2.57
C LYS A 230 120.33 32.88 3.50
N LEU A 231 120.60 31.66 3.97
CA LEU A 231 121.78 31.37 4.80
C LEU A 231 123.09 31.62 4.04
N GLU A 232 123.16 31.28 2.76
CA GLU A 232 124.32 31.57 1.92
C GLU A 232 124.56 33.08 1.74
N LYS A 233 123.49 33.87 1.53
CA LYS A 233 123.58 35.34 1.48
C LYS A 233 124.03 35.97 2.80
N VAL A 234 123.58 35.43 3.93
CA VAL A 234 124.03 35.88 5.27
C VAL A 234 125.51 35.57 5.48
N LYS A 235 126.00 34.39 5.08
CA LYS A 235 127.42 34.06 5.17
C LYS A 235 128.29 34.98 4.31
N ALA A 236 127.85 35.28 3.08
CA ALA A 236 128.57 36.21 2.19
C ALA A 236 128.64 37.63 2.77
N THR A 237 127.54 38.14 3.33
CA THR A 237 127.52 39.47 3.98
C THR A 237 128.35 39.50 5.26
N GLN A 238 128.39 38.42 6.05
CA GLN A 238 129.25 38.32 7.23
C GLN A 238 130.74 38.40 6.88
N GLN A 239 131.18 37.74 5.80
CA GLN A 239 132.57 37.81 5.33
C GLN A 239 132.96 39.25 4.94
N HIS A 240 132.08 39.96 4.22
CA HIS A 240 132.30 41.37 3.87
C HIS A 240 132.34 42.29 5.11
N ILE A 241 131.53 42.02 6.14
CA ILE A 241 131.55 42.78 7.40
C ILE A 241 132.85 42.56 8.17
N GLU A 242 133.39 41.33 8.19
CA GLU A 242 134.66 41.03 8.85
C GLU A 242 135.85 41.72 8.19
N GLU A 243 135.88 41.77 6.84
CA GLU A 243 136.88 42.51 6.09
C GLU A 243 136.80 44.03 6.38
N PHE A 244 135.59 44.59 6.44
CA PHE A 244 135.38 46.00 6.77
C PHE A 244 135.81 46.32 8.22
N LYS A 245 135.55 45.42 9.17
CA LYS A 245 136.00 45.57 10.57
C LYS A 245 137.52 45.56 10.72
N ARG A 246 138.25 44.79 9.90
CA ARG A 246 139.73 44.80 9.89
C ARG A 246 140.27 46.16 9.45
N GLN A 247 139.73 46.70 8.36
CA GLN A 247 140.11 48.03 7.86
C GLN A 247 139.78 49.15 8.86
N GLN A 248 138.66 49.05 9.57
CA GLN A 248 138.27 50.03 10.59
C GLN A 248 139.13 49.94 11.88
N ALA A 249 139.64 48.76 12.23
CA ALA A 249 140.54 48.59 13.38
C ALA A 249 141.93 49.19 13.14
N GLU A 250 142.43 49.11 11.91
CA GLU A 250 143.66 49.77 11.48
C GLU A 250 143.51 51.29 11.51
N TRP A 251 142.37 51.82 11.06
CA TRP A 251 142.05 53.25 11.17
C TRP A 251 141.94 53.72 12.63
N ARG A 252 141.28 52.95 13.51
CA ARG A 252 141.15 53.30 14.94
C ARG A 252 142.48 53.33 15.69
N ARG A 253 143.45 52.47 15.36
CA ARG A 253 144.81 52.55 15.94
C ARG A 253 145.49 53.88 15.63
N MET A 254 145.37 54.34 14.38
CA MET A 254 145.97 55.60 13.91
C MET A 254 145.32 56.85 14.53
N GLU A 255 144.06 56.75 14.98
CA GLU A 255 143.33 57.85 15.61
C GLU A 255 143.48 57.88 17.14
N GLN A 256 143.63 56.72 17.80
CA GLN A 256 143.92 56.63 19.23
C GLN A 256 145.26 57.28 19.62
N GLU A 257 146.29 57.13 18.80
CA GLU A 257 147.58 57.82 19.01
C GLU A 257 147.45 59.36 18.95
N LYS A 258 146.46 59.89 18.20
CA LYS A 258 146.17 61.33 18.14
C LYS A 258 145.32 61.80 19.32
N MET A 259 144.35 60.99 19.74
CA MET A 259 143.44 61.29 20.87
C MET A 259 144.12 61.24 22.24
N GLU A 260 145.11 60.38 22.46
CA GLU A 260 145.87 60.34 23.73
C GLU A 260 146.68 61.62 23.97
N ALA A 261 147.07 62.33 22.92
CA ALA A 261 147.73 63.63 23.02
C ALA A 261 146.76 64.77 23.41
N GLU A 262 145.48 64.68 23.03
CA GLU A 262 144.45 65.68 23.38
C GLU A 262 143.77 65.40 24.74
N ASN A 263 143.54 64.15 25.12
CA ASN A 263 142.87 63.79 26.38
C ASN A 263 143.67 64.16 27.65
N ARG A 264 144.99 64.34 27.56
CA ARG A 264 145.78 64.91 28.67
C ARG A 264 145.39 66.36 28.99
N ARG A 265 144.80 67.10 28.04
CA ARG A 265 144.37 68.50 28.21
C ARG A 265 142.93 68.64 28.72
N ILE A 266 142.10 67.59 28.64
CA ILE A 266 140.65 67.65 28.96
C ILE A 266 140.34 67.22 30.41
N MET A 267 141.12 66.31 31.00
CA MET A 267 140.93 65.82 32.38
C MET A 267 140.99 66.95 33.44
N GLU A 268 141.71 68.03 33.17
CA GLU A 268 141.81 69.17 34.07
C GLU A 268 140.52 70.02 34.13
N PHE A 269 139.60 69.89 33.16
CA PHE A 269 138.38 70.70 33.05
C PHE A 269 137.13 70.03 33.65
N ALA A 270 137.01 68.69 33.61
CA ALA A 270 135.80 67.95 33.96
C ALA A 270 135.43 67.94 35.46
N ASN A 271 136.41 68.05 36.37
CA ASN A 271 136.16 68.04 37.82
C ASN A 271 135.31 69.22 38.34
N ARG A 272 135.04 70.25 37.54
CA ARG A 272 134.27 71.44 37.96
C ARG A 272 132.74 71.36 37.73
N GLN A 273 132.23 70.41 36.93
CA GLN A 273 130.81 70.42 36.49
C GLN A 273 129.83 69.54 37.30
N GLN A 274 130.29 68.52 38.02
CA GLN A 274 129.40 67.51 38.63
C GLN A 274 128.54 67.99 39.82
N GLN A 275 128.72 69.20 40.35
CA GLN A 275 127.98 69.67 41.53
C GLN A 275 126.59 70.27 41.24
N MET A 276 126.14 70.36 39.97
CA MET A 276 124.93 71.11 39.60
C MET A 276 123.65 70.26 39.36
N GLU A 277 123.73 68.95 39.12
CA GLU A 277 122.58 68.17 38.61
C GLU A 277 121.60 67.65 39.68
N GLU A 278 121.95 67.59 40.96
CA GLU A 278 121.12 66.92 42.00
C GLU A 278 119.79 67.65 42.35
N SER A 279 119.54 68.87 41.84
CA SER A 279 118.40 69.71 42.28
C SER A 279 117.09 69.54 41.47
N ARG A 280 117.05 68.71 40.42
CA ARG A 280 115.92 68.69 39.45
C ARG A 280 114.78 67.70 39.76
N MET A 281 114.99 66.66 40.57
CA MET A 281 114.10 65.47 40.61
C MET A 281 112.82 65.58 41.48
N ALA A 282 112.57 66.68 42.20
CA ALA A 282 111.50 66.74 43.21
C ALA A 282 110.08 67.11 42.72
N LYS A 283 109.85 67.58 41.48
CA LYS A 283 108.57 68.21 41.07
C LYS A 283 107.50 67.31 40.40
N ILE A 284 107.70 66.00 40.26
CA ILE A 284 106.84 65.17 39.37
C ILE A 284 105.64 64.49 40.08
N ARG A 285 105.60 64.40 41.43
CA ARG A 285 104.66 63.51 42.15
C ARG A 285 103.23 64.03 42.42
N GLU A 286 102.89 65.30 42.16
CA GLU A 286 101.58 65.88 42.54
C GLU A 286 100.41 65.65 41.54
N ARG A 287 100.61 64.98 40.40
CA ARG A 287 99.64 65.02 39.28
C ARG A 287 98.65 63.84 39.16
N GLU A 288 98.70 62.83 40.04
CA GLU A 288 97.98 61.55 39.84
C GLU A 288 96.64 61.38 40.62
N GLU A 289 96.35 62.15 41.66
CA GLU A 289 95.19 61.91 42.56
C GLU A 289 93.79 62.37 42.03
N ALA A 290 93.71 63.06 40.88
CA ALA A 290 92.47 63.71 40.44
C ALA A 290 91.47 62.81 39.66
N LYS A 291 91.77 61.55 39.35
CA LYS A 291 90.98 60.73 38.40
C LYS A 291 89.93 59.76 39.01
N GLU A 292 89.89 59.50 40.32
CA GLU A 292 89.03 58.44 40.91
C GLU A 292 87.58 58.84 41.24
N ASN A 293 87.22 60.12 41.32
CA ASN A 293 85.91 60.55 41.84
C ASN A 293 84.72 60.46 40.86
N LEU A 294 84.94 60.18 39.56
CA LEU A 294 83.89 60.21 38.54
C LEU A 294 83.03 58.92 38.46
N HIS A 295 83.56 57.77 38.91
CA HIS A 295 82.91 56.47 38.71
C HIS A 295 81.79 56.11 39.71
N LYS A 296 81.66 56.80 40.86
CA LYS A 296 80.71 56.42 41.94
C LYS A 296 79.26 56.92 41.78
N LEU A 297 78.97 57.79 40.82
CA LEU A 297 77.65 58.46 40.69
C LEU A 297 76.64 57.75 39.77
N LEU A 298 77.10 56.84 38.89
CA LEU A 298 76.26 56.16 37.89
C LEU A 298 75.50 54.94 38.44
N SER A 299 75.98 54.30 39.51
CA SER A 299 75.40 53.05 40.04
C SER A 299 74.10 53.24 40.84
N LYS A 300 73.83 54.44 41.37
CA LYS A 300 72.66 54.68 42.27
C LYS A 300 71.32 54.90 41.54
N LYS A 301 71.31 55.25 40.26
CA LYS A 301 70.08 55.57 39.51
C LYS A 301 69.31 54.35 38.98
N ILE A 302 69.94 53.17 38.92
CA ILE A 302 69.34 51.96 38.31
C ILE A 302 68.47 51.16 39.31
N GLU A 303 68.68 51.30 40.62
CA GLU A 303 67.95 50.54 41.66
C GLU A 303 66.57 51.12 42.02
N GLU A 304 66.32 52.41 41.78
CA GLU A 304 65.07 53.09 42.15
C GLU A 304 63.90 52.79 41.16
N GLU A 305 64.19 52.54 39.88
CA GLU A 305 63.16 52.26 38.86
C GLU A 305 62.55 50.86 38.94
N ARG A 306 63.22 49.88 39.58
CA ARG A 306 62.70 48.51 39.75
C ARG A 306 61.63 48.40 40.83
N ARG A 307 61.71 49.19 41.91
CA ARG A 307 60.76 49.13 43.05
C ARG A 307 59.35 49.61 42.71
N GLN A 308 59.20 50.51 41.75
CA GLN A 308 57.89 51.11 41.40
C GLN A 308 56.99 50.20 40.56
N ARG A 309 57.52 49.13 39.94
CA ARG A 309 56.73 48.20 39.10
C ARG A 309 56.02 47.10 39.92
N GLU A 310 56.58 46.72 41.06
CA GLU A 310 56.07 45.63 41.92
C GLU A 310 54.85 46.06 42.77
N GLU A 311 54.64 47.37 42.97
CA GLU A 311 53.52 47.90 43.77
C GLU A 311 52.18 47.96 42.98
N MET A 312 52.23 47.97 41.65
CA MET A 312 51.02 48.08 40.79
C MET A 312 50.30 46.74 40.55
N GLU A 313 50.96 45.60 40.76
CA GLU A 313 50.37 44.27 40.54
C GLU A 313 49.55 43.78 41.75
N ARG A 314 49.84 44.22 42.98
CA ARG A 314 49.13 43.82 44.21
C ARG A 314 47.71 44.36 44.33
N VAL A 315 47.40 45.48 43.69
CA VAL A 315 46.08 46.14 43.75
C VAL A 315 45.04 45.47 42.83
N ARG A 316 45.45 44.60 41.90
CA ARG A 316 44.54 43.89 40.98
C ARG A 316 43.96 42.60 41.56
N GLU A 317 44.56 42.03 42.59
CA GLU A 317 44.12 40.76 43.20
C GLU A 317 43.03 40.96 44.27
N GLU A 318 42.93 42.15 44.88
CA GLU A 318 41.96 42.45 45.94
C GLU A 318 40.52 42.66 45.42
N LEU A 319 40.33 43.07 44.16
CA LEU A 319 39.03 43.41 43.58
C LEU A 319 38.20 42.20 43.11
N ARG A 320 38.81 41.02 42.91
CA ARG A 320 38.10 39.78 42.53
C ARG A 320 37.44 39.07 43.70
N PHE A 321 37.88 39.31 44.94
CA PHE A 321 37.38 38.61 46.12
C PHE A 321 36.04 39.18 46.63
N GLU A 322 35.70 40.43 46.27
CA GLU A 322 34.45 41.09 46.68
C GLU A 322 33.24 40.69 45.79
N GLU A 323 33.45 40.30 44.53
CA GLU A 323 32.37 39.90 43.60
C GLU A 323 31.77 38.50 43.91
N GLU A 324 32.53 37.59 44.56
CA GLU A 324 32.05 36.24 44.90
C GLU A 324 31.20 36.17 46.20
N GLU A 325 31.27 37.20 47.05
CA GLU A 325 30.52 37.28 48.32
C GLU A 325 29.07 37.77 48.12
N GLU A 326 28.79 38.62 47.13
CA GLU A 326 27.43 39.12 46.87
C GLU A 326 26.51 38.07 46.23
N ALA A 327 27.06 37.14 45.43
CA ALA A 327 26.31 36.07 44.76
C ALA A 327 25.72 35.03 45.74
N LYS A 328 26.36 34.82 46.90
CA LYS A 328 25.86 33.88 47.93
C LYS A 328 24.67 34.44 48.71
N ARG A 329 24.53 35.77 48.85
CA ARG A 329 23.42 36.40 49.59
C ARG A 329 22.08 36.39 48.83
N GLN A 330 22.10 36.24 47.51
CA GLN A 330 20.87 36.17 46.69
C GLN A 330 20.24 34.77 46.66
N GLN A 331 21.03 33.70 46.83
CA GLN A 331 20.53 32.32 46.83
C GLN A 331 19.76 31.94 48.12
N GLU A 332 20.06 32.58 49.25
CA GLU A 332 19.39 32.32 50.54
C GLU A 332 17.96 32.92 50.61
N ILE A 333 17.63 33.90 49.77
CA ILE A 333 16.31 34.57 49.74
C ILE A 333 15.28 33.73 48.96
N GLU A 334 15.69 33.06 47.88
CA GLU A 334 14.78 32.22 47.05
C GLU A 334 14.36 30.90 47.72
N GLU A 335 15.18 30.35 48.63
CA GLU A 335 14.83 29.12 49.37
C GLU A 335 13.78 29.36 50.46
N MET A 336 13.71 30.58 51.00
CA MET A 336 12.71 30.97 52.02
C MET A 336 11.32 31.21 51.41
N GLU A 337 11.22 31.67 50.16
CA GLU A 337 9.93 31.86 49.47
C GLU A 337 9.24 30.54 49.07
N ARG A 338 10.01 29.50 48.70
CA ARG A 338 9.45 28.19 48.30
C ARG A 338 8.80 27.44 49.46
N LYS A 339 9.28 27.64 50.69
CA LYS A 339 8.73 27.00 51.91
C LYS A 339 7.40 27.63 52.39
N ILE A 340 7.09 28.86 51.99
CA ILE A 340 5.83 29.55 52.37
C ILE A 340 4.66 29.16 51.44
N ARG A 341 4.92 28.93 50.14
CA ARG A 341 3.86 28.54 49.16
C ARG A 341 3.31 27.13 49.38
N GLN A 342 4.11 26.20 49.93
CA GLN A 342 3.67 24.82 50.18
C GLN A 342 2.76 24.67 51.43
N ARG A 343 2.79 25.62 52.38
CA ARG A 343 1.89 25.60 53.55
C ARG A 343 0.48 26.12 53.26
N LEU A 344 0.29 26.97 52.25
CA LEU A 344 -1.03 27.54 51.91
C LEU A 344 -1.92 26.57 51.10
N MET A 345 -1.34 25.74 50.22
CA MET A 345 -2.10 24.78 49.40
C MET A 345 -2.71 23.61 50.19
N MET A 346 -2.13 23.24 51.34
CA MET A 346 -2.62 22.13 52.17
C MET A 346 -3.84 22.48 53.04
N GLN A 347 -4.15 23.77 53.25
CA GLN A 347 -5.31 24.19 54.05
C GLN A 347 -6.59 24.42 53.23
N GLN A 348 -6.50 24.70 51.93
CA GLN A 348 -7.67 24.94 51.07
C GLN A 348 -8.33 23.64 50.58
N THR A 349 -7.57 22.56 50.38
CA THR A 349 -8.08 21.28 49.86
C THR A 349 -8.88 20.44 50.87
N HIS A 350 -8.77 20.72 52.17
CA HIS A 350 -9.50 20.00 53.22
C HIS A 350 -10.92 20.54 53.47
N GLN A 351 -11.18 21.82 53.17
CA GLN A 351 -12.49 22.45 53.41
C GLN A 351 -13.51 22.16 52.28
N GLU A 352 -13.06 21.86 51.06
CA GLU A 352 -13.95 21.60 49.91
C GLU A 352 -14.51 20.15 49.87
N GLN A 353 -13.88 19.19 50.56
CA GLN A 353 -14.33 17.78 50.58
C GLN A 353 -15.49 17.48 51.56
N LEU A 354 -15.74 18.34 52.55
CA LEU A 354 -16.80 18.13 53.57
C LEU A 354 -18.17 18.69 53.16
N ALA A 355 -18.23 19.75 52.36
CA ALA A 355 -19.49 20.38 51.93
C ALA A 355 -20.25 19.59 50.85
N PHE A 356 -19.58 18.73 50.08
CA PHE A 356 -20.20 17.97 48.97
C PHE A 356 -20.98 16.72 49.45
N LYS A 357 -20.69 16.19 50.65
CA LYS A 357 -21.32 14.95 51.18
C LYS A 357 -22.65 15.14 51.92
N GLU A 358 -23.01 16.36 52.33
CA GLU A 358 -24.25 16.64 53.09
C GLU A 358 -25.48 16.96 52.20
N MET A 359 -25.28 17.42 50.96
CA MET A 359 -26.38 17.85 50.08
C MET A 359 -27.14 16.70 49.40
N GLN A 360 -26.56 15.49 49.27
CA GLN A 360 -27.21 14.38 48.54
C GLN A 360 -28.24 13.57 49.37
N LYS A 361 -28.27 13.66 50.71
CA LYS A 361 -29.14 12.81 51.55
C LYS A 361 -30.50 13.40 51.94
N ARG A 362 -30.78 14.67 51.61
CA ARG A 362 -32.04 15.36 52.00
C ARG A 362 -33.14 15.34 50.94
N ALA A 363 -32.83 15.07 49.67
CA ALA A 363 -33.81 15.15 48.57
C ALA A 363 -34.68 13.89 48.38
N GLU A 364 -34.31 12.74 48.95
CA GLU A 364 -34.92 11.44 48.61
C GLU A 364 -36.12 11.05 49.52
N LYS A 365 -36.43 11.82 50.57
CA LYS A 365 -37.44 11.46 51.59
C LYS A 365 -38.81 12.16 51.46
N GLU A 366 -38.95 13.17 50.60
CA GLU A 366 -40.17 14.00 50.54
C GLU A 366 -41.22 13.51 49.51
N GLU A 367 -40.89 12.57 48.62
CA GLU A 367 -41.78 12.15 47.52
C GLU A 367 -42.77 11.00 47.86
N GLU A 368 -42.55 10.21 48.92
CA GLU A 368 -43.34 8.99 49.17
C GLU A 368 -44.67 9.20 49.96
N GLU A 369 -44.88 10.31 50.66
CA GLU A 369 -46.01 10.47 51.60
C GLU A 369 -47.34 10.96 50.98
N ALA A 370 -47.34 11.48 49.75
CA ALA A 370 -48.50 12.16 49.14
C ALA A 370 -49.58 11.23 48.55
N PHE A 371 -49.29 9.95 48.24
CA PHE A 371 -50.15 9.09 47.42
C PHE A 371 -51.31 8.38 48.18
N ARG A 372 -51.29 8.29 49.51
CA ARG A 372 -52.19 7.41 50.29
C ARG A 372 -53.59 7.96 50.64
N LYS A 373 -53.86 9.27 50.50
CA LYS A 373 -55.08 9.90 51.05
C LYS A 373 -56.32 9.92 50.13
N MET A 374 -56.23 9.59 48.83
CA MET A 374 -57.30 9.87 47.86
C MET A 374 -58.39 8.77 47.71
N MET A 375 -58.21 7.56 48.24
CA MET A 375 -59.00 6.39 47.81
C MET A 375 -60.27 6.07 48.65
N MET A 376 -60.51 6.72 49.79
CA MET A 376 -61.61 6.34 50.71
C MET A 376 -62.97 7.06 50.48
N ALA A 377 -63.06 8.04 49.59
CA ALA A 377 -64.27 8.87 49.47
C ALA A 377 -65.40 8.28 48.58
N LYS A 378 -65.16 7.18 47.84
CA LYS A 378 -66.04 6.76 46.72
C LYS A 378 -67.13 5.73 47.05
N PHE A 379 -67.13 5.14 48.24
CA PHE A 379 -68.01 3.99 48.58
C PHE A 379 -69.31 4.34 49.30
N ALA A 380 -69.59 5.61 49.61
CA ALA A 380 -70.72 5.98 50.46
C ALA A 380 -72.02 6.32 49.71
N GLU A 381 -72.01 6.42 48.37
CA GLU A 381 -73.13 6.97 47.59
C GLU A 381 -74.14 5.91 47.10
N ASP A 382 -73.77 4.63 47.02
CA ASP A 382 -74.53 3.62 46.26
C ASP A 382 -75.64 2.88 47.06
N ASP A 383 -75.68 2.99 48.39
CA ASP A 383 -76.61 2.20 49.23
C ASP A 383 -78.03 2.81 49.37
N ARG A 384 -78.32 3.96 48.77
CA ARG A 384 -79.54 4.74 49.06
C ARG A 384 -80.74 4.51 48.12
N ILE A 385 -80.58 3.79 47.00
CA ILE A 385 -81.57 3.76 45.91
C ILE A 385 -82.43 2.47 45.88
N GLU A 386 -82.19 1.48 46.74
CA GLU A 386 -82.67 0.12 46.49
C GLU A 386 -84.09 -0.24 47.03
N GLN A 387 -84.75 0.56 47.87
CA GLN A 387 -85.90 0.08 48.66
C GLN A 387 -87.33 0.34 48.14
N MET A 388 -87.54 1.03 47.01
CA MET A 388 -88.91 1.43 46.56
C MET A 388 -89.55 0.60 45.42
N ASN A 389 -88.92 -0.48 44.94
CA ASN A 389 -89.38 -1.21 43.72
C ASN A 389 -89.99 -2.61 43.97
N SER A 390 -90.42 -2.95 45.18
CA SER A 390 -90.74 -4.34 45.56
C SER A 390 -92.12 -4.88 45.13
N GLN A 391 -93.15 -4.06 44.94
CA GLN A 391 -94.52 -4.55 44.63
C GLN A 391 -94.90 -4.53 43.14
N LYS A 392 -94.38 -3.61 42.32
CA LYS A 392 -94.45 -3.71 40.83
C LYS A 392 -93.62 -4.88 40.28
N ARG A 393 -92.70 -5.42 41.09
CA ARG A 393 -91.85 -6.57 40.80
C ARG A 393 -92.64 -7.86 40.59
N ARG A 394 -93.66 -8.16 41.40
CA ARG A 394 -94.22 -9.52 41.50
C ARG A 394 -95.13 -9.94 40.34
N MET A 395 -95.90 -9.02 39.77
CA MET A 395 -96.78 -9.32 38.62
C MET A 395 -96.01 -9.31 37.29
N LYS A 396 -95.10 -8.34 37.09
CA LYS A 396 -94.16 -8.37 35.96
C LYS A 396 -93.23 -9.58 36.01
N GLN A 397 -92.87 -10.08 37.21
CA GLN A 397 -92.02 -11.28 37.37
C GLN A 397 -92.61 -12.57 36.77
N LEU A 398 -93.92 -12.74 36.67
CA LEU A 398 -94.52 -13.99 36.16
C LEU A 398 -94.62 -14.00 34.63
N GLU A 399 -94.99 -12.89 34.01
CA GLU A 399 -94.94 -12.71 32.56
C GLU A 399 -93.48 -12.67 32.07
N HIS A 400 -92.61 -11.93 32.77
CA HIS A 400 -91.17 -12.01 32.53
C HIS A 400 -90.63 -13.42 32.77
N LYS A 401 -91.11 -14.24 33.71
CA LYS A 401 -90.61 -15.62 33.86
C LYS A 401 -90.86 -16.48 32.64
N ARG A 402 -92.05 -16.41 32.01
CA ARG A 402 -92.38 -17.19 30.81
C ARG A 402 -91.68 -16.67 29.56
N GLU A 403 -91.59 -15.35 29.40
CA GLU A 403 -90.81 -14.74 28.33
C GLU A 403 -89.31 -14.95 28.53
N VAL A 404 -88.82 -14.94 29.77
CA VAL A 404 -87.43 -15.26 30.12
C VAL A 404 -87.13 -16.74 29.92
N GLU A 405 -88.04 -17.67 30.19
CA GLU A 405 -87.84 -19.09 29.87
C GLU A 405 -87.73 -19.32 28.36
N LYS A 406 -88.60 -18.71 27.54
CA LYS A 406 -88.46 -18.74 26.07
C LYS A 406 -87.19 -18.04 25.59
N LEU A 407 -86.84 -16.88 26.15
CA LEU A 407 -85.57 -16.20 25.87
C LEU A 407 -84.35 -16.99 26.36
N ILE A 408 -84.48 -17.82 27.40
CA ILE A 408 -83.43 -18.72 27.89
C ILE A 408 -83.28 -19.90 26.96
N GLU A 409 -84.37 -20.52 26.49
CA GLU A 409 -84.32 -21.61 25.51
C GLU A 409 -83.79 -21.13 24.16
N ASP A 410 -84.24 -19.97 23.68
CA ASP A 410 -83.73 -19.35 22.44
C ASP A 410 -82.27 -18.91 22.62
N ARG A 411 -81.88 -18.35 23.77
CA ARG A 411 -80.47 -18.04 24.08
C ARG A 411 -79.63 -19.31 24.24
N ARG A 412 -80.19 -20.43 24.68
CA ARG A 412 -79.50 -21.72 24.78
C ARG A 412 -79.28 -22.33 23.40
N ARG A 413 -80.29 -22.29 22.52
CA ARG A 413 -80.16 -22.67 21.11
C ARG A 413 -79.20 -21.76 20.34
N GLN A 414 -79.25 -20.45 20.57
CA GLN A 414 -78.28 -19.50 20.00
C GLN A 414 -76.88 -19.79 20.51
N ARG A 415 -76.68 -20.01 21.82
CA ARG A 415 -75.36 -20.40 22.36
C ARG A 415 -74.86 -21.74 21.82
N GLU A 416 -75.73 -22.74 21.66
CA GLU A 416 -75.35 -24.02 21.05
C GLU A 416 -74.96 -23.85 19.59
N ALA A 417 -75.71 -23.05 18.82
CA ALA A 417 -75.37 -22.70 17.44
C ALA A 417 -74.08 -21.87 17.33
N ASP A 418 -73.88 -20.89 18.23
CA ASP A 418 -72.68 -20.06 18.32
C ASP A 418 -71.47 -20.91 18.71
N MET A 419 -71.62 -21.82 19.67
CA MET A 419 -70.56 -22.77 20.07
C MET A 419 -70.20 -23.74 18.95
N GLU A 420 -71.18 -24.23 18.18
CA GLU A 420 -70.92 -25.07 17.00
C GLU A 420 -70.24 -24.29 15.87
N LEU A 421 -70.65 -23.04 15.62
CA LEU A 421 -70.02 -22.15 14.66
C LEU A 421 -68.58 -21.84 15.09
N GLU A 422 -68.36 -21.48 16.35
CA GLU A 422 -67.04 -21.20 16.90
C GLU A 422 -66.14 -22.45 16.90
N ALA A 423 -66.69 -23.64 17.17
CA ALA A 423 -65.94 -24.89 17.07
C ALA A 423 -65.56 -25.21 15.61
N LYS A 424 -66.44 -24.95 14.65
CA LYS A 424 -66.15 -25.10 13.21
C LYS A 424 -65.13 -24.07 12.74
N GLU A 425 -65.21 -22.82 13.19
CA GLU A 425 -64.23 -21.78 12.90
C GLU A 425 -62.86 -22.12 13.48
N ARG A 426 -62.79 -22.55 14.75
CA ARG A 426 -61.56 -23.03 15.38
C ARG A 426 -60.95 -24.23 14.67
N ALA A 427 -61.76 -25.19 14.23
CA ALA A 427 -61.28 -26.33 13.44
C ALA A 427 -60.71 -25.86 12.09
N ALA A 428 -61.40 -24.96 11.38
CA ALA A 428 -60.92 -24.40 10.12
C ALA A 428 -59.64 -23.56 10.28
N GLU A 429 -59.50 -22.83 11.39
CA GLU A 429 -58.28 -22.11 11.74
C GLU A 429 -57.12 -23.07 12.01
N GLN A 430 -57.35 -24.15 12.76
CA GLN A 430 -56.33 -25.17 13.02
C GLN A 430 -55.87 -25.86 11.73
N GLU A 431 -56.78 -26.18 10.80
CA GLU A 431 -56.43 -26.72 9.50
C GLU A 431 -55.60 -25.72 8.67
N ARG A 432 -55.98 -24.44 8.65
CA ARG A 432 -55.22 -23.38 7.99
C ARG A 432 -53.83 -23.19 8.59
N GLU A 433 -53.72 -23.24 9.91
CA GLU A 433 -52.44 -23.19 10.61
C GLU A 433 -51.58 -24.41 10.31
N ALA A 434 -52.15 -25.62 10.29
CA ALA A 434 -51.43 -26.84 9.96
C ALA A 434 -50.88 -26.80 8.53
N LEU A 435 -51.69 -26.36 7.56
CA LEU A 435 -51.25 -26.15 6.17
C LEU A 435 -50.15 -25.08 6.10
N ARG A 436 -50.30 -23.98 6.84
CA ARG A 436 -49.27 -22.93 6.93
C ARG A 436 -47.95 -23.49 7.48
N ARG A 437 -48.00 -24.29 8.55
CA ARG A 437 -46.81 -24.93 9.16
C ARG A 437 -46.13 -25.91 8.20
N GLN A 438 -46.91 -26.71 7.45
CA GLN A 438 -46.36 -27.59 6.40
C GLN A 438 -45.63 -26.79 5.31
N ILE A 439 -46.24 -25.70 4.82
CA ILE A 439 -45.61 -24.84 3.80
C ILE A 439 -44.33 -24.18 4.35
N ILE A 440 -44.33 -23.76 5.62
CA ILE A 440 -43.13 -23.22 6.28
C ILE A 440 -42.02 -24.25 6.33
N GLU A 441 -42.30 -25.49 6.74
CA GLU A 441 -41.29 -26.56 6.84
C GLU A 441 -40.77 -26.96 5.44
N GLU A 442 -41.64 -27.04 4.44
CA GLU A 442 -41.23 -27.26 3.04
C GLU A 442 -40.29 -26.16 2.53
N GLU A 443 -40.65 -24.89 2.75
CA GLU A 443 -39.82 -23.77 2.31
C GLU A 443 -38.53 -23.64 3.12
N ARG A 444 -38.55 -23.99 4.41
CA ARG A 444 -37.35 -24.13 5.26
C ARG A 444 -36.40 -25.14 4.65
N GLN A 445 -36.86 -26.36 4.36
CA GLN A 445 -36.03 -27.39 3.72
C GLN A 445 -35.53 -26.96 2.33
N ARG A 446 -36.37 -26.28 1.55
CA ARG A 446 -36.01 -25.77 0.22
C ARG A 446 -34.90 -24.72 0.29
N LEU A 447 -34.98 -23.79 1.24
CA LEU A 447 -33.95 -22.78 1.50
C LEU A 447 -32.65 -23.46 1.94
N LEU A 448 -32.73 -24.41 2.88
CA LEU A 448 -31.58 -25.17 3.36
C LEU A 448 -30.90 -25.94 2.20
N LYS A 449 -31.65 -26.66 1.37
CA LYS A 449 -31.09 -27.38 0.19
C LYS A 449 -30.34 -26.47 -0.78
N ARG A 450 -30.86 -25.26 -1.02
CA ARG A 450 -30.24 -24.30 -1.94
C ARG A 450 -28.95 -23.67 -1.42
N HIS A 451 -28.88 -23.44 -0.11
CA HIS A 451 -27.83 -22.64 0.51
C HIS A 451 -26.79 -23.47 1.28
N ALA A 452 -27.18 -24.60 1.86
CA ALA A 452 -26.31 -25.39 2.72
C ALA A 452 -25.08 -25.92 1.98
N THR A 453 -25.24 -26.43 0.75
CA THR A 453 -24.11 -26.90 -0.08
C THR A 453 -23.11 -25.79 -0.40
N LYS A 454 -23.60 -24.57 -0.66
CA LYS A 454 -22.77 -23.39 -0.98
C LYS A 454 -22.06 -22.81 0.25
N LEU A 455 -22.66 -22.99 1.42
CA LEU A 455 -22.19 -22.49 2.71
C LEU A 455 -21.52 -23.57 3.57
N LEU A 456 -21.12 -24.68 2.96
CA LEU A 456 -20.41 -25.75 3.64
C LEU A 456 -19.19 -25.16 4.37
N GLY A 457 -19.14 -25.34 5.69
CA GLY A 457 -18.08 -24.81 6.55
C GLY A 457 -18.32 -23.42 7.15
N TYR A 458 -19.34 -22.68 6.70
CA TYR A 458 -19.68 -21.34 7.18
C TYR A 458 -21.11 -21.25 7.74
N LEU A 459 -21.79 -22.39 7.88
CA LEU A 459 -23.14 -22.49 8.45
C LEU A 459 -23.14 -22.17 9.96
N PRO A 460 -24.08 -21.34 10.45
CA PRO A 460 -24.23 -21.04 11.87
C PRO A 460 -24.65 -22.28 12.67
N LYS A 461 -24.19 -22.37 13.93
CA LYS A 461 -24.53 -23.47 14.84
C LYS A 461 -26.05 -23.51 15.08
N GLY A 462 -26.62 -24.73 15.12
CA GLY A 462 -28.04 -24.96 15.42
C GLY A 462 -29.03 -24.69 14.28
N LEU A 463 -28.55 -24.49 13.05
CA LEU A 463 -29.41 -24.19 11.90
C LEU A 463 -30.04 -25.45 11.25
N LEU A 464 -29.37 -26.60 11.38
CA LEU A 464 -29.83 -27.91 10.90
C LEU A 464 -30.31 -28.77 12.06
N ARG A 465 -31.49 -29.39 11.92
CA ARG A 465 -31.98 -30.47 12.79
C ARG A 465 -31.42 -31.82 12.32
N GLU A 466 -31.47 -32.83 13.19
CA GLU A 466 -31.02 -34.19 12.84
C GLU A 466 -31.80 -34.76 11.66
N ASP A 467 -33.11 -34.53 11.61
CA ASP A 467 -34.00 -34.92 10.51
C ASP A 467 -33.64 -34.23 9.18
N ASP A 468 -33.12 -32.99 9.24
CA ASP A 468 -32.76 -32.25 8.02
C ASP A 468 -31.55 -32.89 7.32
N LEU A 469 -30.64 -33.52 8.07
CA LEU A 469 -29.44 -34.17 7.53
C LEU A 469 -29.78 -35.33 6.59
N GLU A 470 -30.92 -36.00 6.80
CA GLU A 470 -31.40 -37.09 5.95
C GLU A 470 -31.75 -36.66 4.52
N HIS A 471 -31.91 -35.35 4.29
CA HIS A 471 -32.29 -34.80 3.00
C HIS A 471 -31.09 -34.27 2.17
N PHE A 472 -29.86 -34.42 2.69
CA PHE A 472 -28.61 -34.04 2.02
C PHE A 472 -27.77 -35.25 1.62
N ASP A 473 -26.89 -35.05 0.64
CA ASP A 473 -25.97 -36.04 0.10
C ASP A 473 -24.97 -36.57 1.15
N GLU A 474 -24.44 -37.79 0.96
CA GLU A 474 -23.49 -38.40 1.90
C GLU A 474 -22.23 -37.56 2.13
N ASP A 475 -21.75 -36.87 1.10
CA ASP A 475 -20.56 -36.01 1.17
C ASP A 475 -20.80 -34.80 2.08
N PHE A 476 -22.01 -34.23 2.03
CA PHE A 476 -22.41 -33.15 2.92
C PHE A 476 -22.45 -33.64 4.38
N ARG A 477 -23.03 -34.83 4.62
CA ARG A 477 -23.11 -35.42 5.96
C ARG A 477 -21.73 -35.72 6.55
N LYS A 478 -20.82 -36.29 5.75
CA LYS A 478 -19.45 -36.61 6.21
C LYS A 478 -18.68 -35.34 6.58
N ASN A 479 -18.70 -34.32 5.72
CA ASN A 479 -17.97 -33.07 5.95
C ASN A 479 -18.55 -32.24 7.10
N PHE A 480 -19.87 -32.26 7.29
CA PHE A 480 -20.52 -31.59 8.41
C PHE A 480 -20.20 -32.27 9.75
N LYS A 481 -20.27 -33.61 9.81
CA LYS A 481 -19.93 -34.39 11.02
C LYS A 481 -18.44 -34.35 11.37
N ALA A 482 -17.55 -34.47 10.39
CA ALA A 482 -16.10 -34.42 10.61
C ALA A 482 -15.65 -33.09 11.23
N ARG A 483 -16.18 -31.96 10.74
CA ARG A 483 -15.88 -30.64 11.34
C ARG A 483 -16.55 -30.41 12.69
N GLN A 484 -17.70 -31.02 12.97
CA GLN A 484 -18.25 -30.99 14.33
C GLN A 484 -17.22 -31.58 15.29
N ALA A 485 -16.60 -32.72 14.96
CA ALA A 485 -15.55 -33.32 15.77
C ALA A 485 -14.30 -32.43 15.92
N ASP A 486 -13.81 -31.79 14.84
CA ASP A 486 -12.64 -30.88 14.89
C ASP A 486 -12.91 -29.56 15.65
N ILE A 487 -14.16 -29.12 15.78
CA ILE A 487 -14.50 -27.89 16.53
C ILE A 487 -14.75 -28.19 18.02
N PHE A 488 -14.99 -29.46 18.38
CA PHE A 488 -15.08 -29.92 19.77
C PHE A 488 -13.71 -30.24 20.39
N SER A 489 -12.61 -30.22 19.63
CA SER A 489 -11.26 -30.09 20.22
C SER A 489 -11.07 -28.65 20.71
N GLU A 490 -10.84 -28.54 22.01
CA GLU A 490 -10.79 -27.38 22.88
C GLU A 490 -9.69 -26.34 22.52
N ASP A 491 -9.74 -25.69 21.35
CA ASP A 491 -8.70 -24.69 21.01
C ASP A 491 -9.09 -23.62 19.97
N GLY A 492 -10.38 -23.41 19.70
CA GLY A 492 -10.80 -22.74 18.47
C GLY A 492 -11.56 -21.42 18.54
N TRP A 493 -11.85 -20.82 19.70
CA TRP A 493 -12.58 -19.52 19.76
C TRP A 493 -12.31 -18.75 21.07
N GLU A 494 -11.08 -18.31 21.31
CA GLU A 494 -10.86 -17.13 22.17
C GLU A 494 -10.86 -15.90 21.27
N GLY A 495 -11.95 -15.13 21.35
CA GLY A 495 -12.04 -13.81 20.76
C GLY A 495 -11.07 -12.87 21.46
N GLY A 496 -10.13 -12.32 20.69
CA GLY A 496 -9.31 -11.20 21.11
C GLY A 496 -10.17 -9.94 21.23
N ASP A 497 -10.79 -9.75 22.40
CA ASP A 497 -11.12 -8.42 22.91
C ASP A 497 -9.85 -7.87 23.56
N SER A 498 -9.17 -6.99 22.85
CA SER A 498 -8.16 -6.10 23.44
C SER A 498 -8.17 -4.79 22.66
N THR A 499 -8.65 -3.75 23.35
CA THR A 499 -8.44 -2.29 23.20
C THR A 499 -7.66 -1.76 22.01
#